data_AF-A0A7S0MNR6-F1
#
_entry.id   AF-A0A7S0MNR6-F1
#
_cell.length_a   1.000
_cell.length_b   1.000
_cell.length_c   1.000
_cell.angle_alpha   90.00
_cell.angle_beta   90.00
_cell.angle_gamma   90.00
#
_symmetry.space_group_name_H-M   'P 1'
#
loop_
_entity.id
_entity.type
_entity.pdbx_description
1 polymer ?
#
loop_
_entity_poly.entity_id
_entity_poly.type
_entity_poly.pdbx_seq_one_letter_code
_entity_poly.pdbx_strand_id
1 'polypeptide(L)'
;MSNIEKQAIYKTFISYHEGFKKGLLGHHHRGKRNDRDEVDVASLRSKDRYDYIMVDEVQDFIPAQLSAVMQACTDANGFIFAGDTCQTINPGSAFSFDNLRDMFHSRFSTRPKMFTLSTNFRSRSGVVNIANRLVKLLGETFPRSVDQLRDPESQD
;
A
#
# COMPACT_ATOMS: atom_id res chain seq x y z
N MET A 1 4.59 10.63 19.45
CA MET A 1 3.60 11.70 19.21
C MET A 1 2.53 11.58 20.28
N SER A 2 2.41 12.61 21.13
CA SER A 2 1.45 12.66 22.22
C SER A 2 0.02 12.79 21.68
N ASN A 3 -0.97 12.43 22.51
CA ASN A 3 -2.38 12.54 22.12
C ASN A 3 -2.79 14.01 21.87
N ILE A 4 -2.15 14.94 22.59
CA ILE A 4 -2.36 16.38 22.46
C ILE A 4 -1.88 16.88 21.09
N GLU A 5 -0.70 16.43 20.65
CA GLU A 5 -0.16 16.78 19.32
C GLU A 5 -1.07 16.27 18.19
N LYS A 6 -1.57 15.03 18.31
CA LYS A 6 -2.50 14.46 17.33
C LYS A 6 -3.80 15.27 17.22
N GLN A 7 -4.37 15.67 18.36
CA GLN A 7 -5.58 16.49 18.37
C GLN A 7 -5.36 17.88 17.77
N ALA A 8 -4.21 18.51 18.03
CA ALA A 8 -3.85 19.79 17.44
C ALA A 8 -3.73 19.68 15.91
N ILE A 9 -2.98 18.69 15.41
CA ILE A 9 -2.84 18.42 13.97
C ILE A 9 -4.20 18.17 13.32
N TYR A 10 -5.07 17.37 13.96
CA TYR A 10 -6.40 17.09 13.45
C TYR A 10 -7.27 18.35 13.35
N LYS A 11 -7.26 19.21 14.38
CA LYS A 11 -7.99 20.49 14.34
C LYS A 11 -7.49 21.39 13.22
N THR A 12 -6.18 21.49 13.02
CA THR A 12 -5.58 22.24 11.91
C THR A 12 -6.01 21.69 10.55
N PHE A 13 -6.00 20.36 10.39
CA PHE A 13 -6.47 19.69 9.17
C PHE A 13 -7.94 20.02 8.85
N ILE A 14 -8.83 19.96 9.85
CA ILE A 14 -10.25 20.28 9.65
C ILE A 14 -10.44 21.74 9.24
N SER A 15 -9.78 22.67 9.93
CA SER A 15 -9.85 24.10 9.60
C SER A 15 -9.34 24.39 8.18
N TYR A 16 -8.23 23.76 7.79
CA TYR A 16 -7.71 23.82 6.42
C TYR A 16 -8.71 23.27 5.39
N HIS A 17 -9.27 22.09 5.64
CA HIS A 17 -10.19 21.42 4.72
C HIS A 17 -11.51 22.20 4.55
N GLU A 18 -12.02 22.82 5.62
CA GLU A 18 -13.17 23.73 5.53
C GLU A 18 -12.85 25.00 4.74
N GLY A 19 -11.68 25.60 4.97
CA GLY A 19 -11.20 26.75 4.20
C GLY A 19 -11.03 26.42 2.71
N PHE A 20 -10.53 25.23 2.41
CA PHE A 20 -10.40 24.71 1.04
C PHE A 20 -11.76 24.55 0.37
N LYS A 21 -12.74 23.91 1.02
CA LYS A 21 -14.12 23.79 0.50
C LYS A 21 -14.79 25.13 0.22
N LYS A 22 -14.44 26.16 1.00
CA LYS A 22 -14.96 27.52 0.86
C LYS A 22 -14.20 28.36 -0.17
N GLY A 23 -13.18 27.80 -0.85
CA GLY A 23 -12.37 28.51 -1.84
C GLY A 23 -11.46 29.60 -1.27
N LEU A 24 -11.22 29.60 0.05
CA LEU A 24 -10.47 30.65 0.76
C LEU A 24 -8.94 30.46 0.68
N LEU A 25 -8.48 29.35 0.10
CA LEU A 25 -7.06 29.00 -0.06
C LEU A 25 -6.74 28.94 -1.57
N GLY A 26 -5.80 29.76 -2.04
CA GLY A 26 -5.45 29.86 -3.46
C GLY A 26 -4.99 28.52 -4.07
N HIS A 27 -5.29 28.31 -5.36
CA HIS A 27 -5.15 27.05 -6.10
C HIS A 27 -3.72 26.48 -6.28
N HIS A 28 -2.71 26.95 -5.54
CA HIS A 28 -1.33 26.47 -5.66
C HIS A 28 -1.06 25.29 -4.74
N HIS A 29 -1.62 24.12 -5.06
CA HIS A 29 -1.25 22.87 -4.40
C HIS A 29 -0.22 22.10 -5.22
N ARG A 30 1.01 22.03 -4.70
CA ARG A 30 2.10 21.17 -5.18
C ARG A 30 1.85 19.68 -4.89
N GLY A 31 0.83 19.38 -4.06
CA GLY A 31 0.24 18.05 -3.87
C GLY A 31 -0.42 17.48 -5.14
N LYS A 32 -0.72 18.34 -6.13
CA LYS A 32 -1.25 17.94 -7.43
C LYS A 32 -0.38 17.01 -8.26
N ARG A 33 0.88 16.75 -7.86
CA ARG A 33 1.68 15.71 -8.50
C ARG A 33 1.22 14.30 -8.14
N ASN A 34 0.71 14.09 -6.92
CA ASN A 34 -0.03 12.87 -6.58
C ASN A 34 -1.52 13.00 -6.94
N ASP A 35 -2.07 14.22 -7.04
CA ASP A 35 -3.43 14.42 -7.59
C ASP A 35 -3.48 14.38 -9.14
N ARG A 36 -2.38 14.06 -9.85
CA ARG A 36 -2.50 13.55 -11.24
C ARG A 36 -2.99 12.11 -11.26
N ASP A 37 -2.77 11.40 -10.16
CA ASP A 37 -3.55 10.25 -9.75
C ASP A 37 -4.69 10.73 -8.85
N GLU A 38 -5.37 11.81 -9.23
CA GLU A 38 -6.81 11.90 -8.97
C GLU A 38 -7.39 10.72 -9.75
N VAL A 39 -7.24 9.54 -9.16
CA VAL A 39 -7.95 8.35 -9.53
C VAL A 39 -9.37 8.86 -9.56
N ASP A 40 -9.94 8.95 -10.74
CA ASP A 40 -11.33 9.30 -10.88
C ASP A 40 -12.10 8.11 -10.30
N VAL A 41 -12.17 8.09 -8.98
CA VAL A 41 -12.82 7.05 -8.19
C VAL A 41 -14.28 7.01 -8.63
N ALA A 42 -14.83 8.14 -9.09
CA ALA A 42 -16.16 8.22 -9.66
C ALA A 42 -16.28 7.47 -11.00
N SER A 43 -15.26 7.49 -11.87
CA SER A 43 -15.24 6.66 -13.09
C SER A 43 -15.11 5.15 -12.81
N LEU A 44 -14.54 4.77 -11.66
CA LEU A 44 -14.44 3.37 -11.20
C LEU A 44 -15.71 2.89 -10.45
N ARG A 45 -16.71 3.76 -10.24
CA ARG A 45 -17.94 3.43 -9.48
C ARG A 45 -18.90 2.47 -10.18
N SER A 46 -18.71 2.11 -11.44
CA SER A 46 -19.50 1.03 -12.02
C SER A 46 -19.00 -0.28 -11.39
N LYS A 47 -19.81 -0.84 -10.48
CA LYS A 47 -19.46 -1.97 -9.60
C LYS A 47 -19.00 -3.24 -10.31
N ASP A 48 -19.17 -3.36 -11.63
CA ASP A 48 -18.93 -4.61 -12.36
C ASP A 48 -18.11 -4.36 -13.63
N ARG A 49 -16.89 -3.83 -13.52
CA ARG A 49 -16.03 -3.64 -14.71
C ARG A 49 -15.18 -4.86 -15.04
N TYR A 50 -14.69 -5.55 -14.01
CA TYR A 50 -13.72 -6.62 -14.19
C TYR A 50 -14.07 -7.82 -13.32
N ASP A 51 -14.05 -9.01 -13.94
CA ASP A 51 -14.17 -10.29 -13.24
C ASP A 51 -12.88 -10.63 -12.46
N TYR A 52 -11.73 -10.18 -12.99
CA TYR A 52 -10.41 -10.42 -12.41
C TYR A 52 -9.52 -9.18 -12.50
N ILE A 53 -8.75 -8.93 -11.45
CA ILE A 53 -7.78 -7.85 -11.33
C ILE A 53 -6.46 -8.40 -10.78
N MET A 54 -5.38 -8.19 -11.52
CA MET A 54 -4.01 -8.49 -11.10
C MET A 54 -3.24 -7.19 -10.94
N VAL A 55 -2.68 -6.96 -9.77
CA VAL A 55 -1.87 -5.77 -9.45
C VAL A 55 -0.44 -6.22 -9.24
N ASP A 56 0.45 -5.74 -10.09
CA ASP A 56 1.90 -5.87 -9.92
C ASP A 56 2.46 -4.64 -9.19
N GLU A 57 3.61 -4.80 -8.55
CA GLU A 57 4.28 -3.75 -7.75
C GLU A 57 3.35 -3.04 -6.75
N VAL A 58 2.53 -3.84 -6.04
CA VAL A 58 1.49 -3.32 -5.13
C VAL A 58 2.05 -2.41 -4.03
N GLN A 59 3.34 -2.53 -3.70
CA GLN A 59 4.02 -1.68 -2.71
C GLN A 59 4.14 -0.20 -3.11
N ASP A 60 4.03 0.11 -4.41
CA ASP A 60 4.12 1.49 -4.90
C ASP A 60 2.79 2.24 -4.81
N PHE A 61 1.68 1.52 -4.56
CA PHE A 61 0.35 2.11 -4.44
C PHE A 61 0.12 2.74 -3.07
N ILE A 62 -0.51 3.92 -3.06
CA ILE A 62 -1.06 4.48 -1.82
C ILE A 62 -2.40 3.81 -1.46
N PRO A 63 -2.81 3.79 -0.18
CA PRO A 63 -4.06 3.14 0.24
C PRO A 63 -5.31 3.63 -0.52
N ALA A 64 -5.36 4.90 -0.92
CA ALA A 64 -6.47 5.44 -1.70
C ALA A 64 -6.57 4.80 -3.10
N GLN A 65 -5.44 4.56 -3.76
CA GLN A 65 -5.39 3.89 -5.07
C GLN A 65 -5.83 2.43 -4.95
N LEU A 66 -5.32 1.70 -3.94
CA LEU A 66 -5.74 0.31 -3.68
C LEU A 66 -7.25 0.21 -3.40
N SER A 67 -7.80 1.13 -2.61
CA SER A 67 -9.24 1.20 -2.35
C SER A 67 -10.06 1.40 -3.62
N ALA A 68 -9.57 2.19 -4.56
CA ALA A 68 -10.23 2.39 -5.86
C ALA A 68 -10.13 1.14 -6.75
N VAL A 69 -8.99 0.45 -6.76
CA VAL A 69 -8.84 -0.84 -7.46
C VAL A 69 -9.82 -1.88 -6.91
N MET A 70 -9.96 -1.99 -5.57
CA MET A 70 -10.91 -2.90 -4.92
C MET A 70 -12.39 -2.55 -5.16
N GLN A 71 -12.70 -1.37 -5.70
CA GLN A 71 -14.07 -1.02 -6.10
C GLN A 71 -14.43 -1.50 -7.51
N ALA A 72 -13.44 -1.82 -8.35
CA ALA A 72 -13.64 -2.16 -9.75
C ALA A 72 -13.99 -3.65 -10.00
N CYS A 73 -13.91 -4.49 -8.97
CA CYS A 73 -14.31 -5.90 -9.00
C CYS A 73 -15.10 -6.23 -7.72
N THR A 74 -16.15 -7.04 -7.87
CA THR A 74 -17.07 -7.43 -6.79
C THR A 74 -16.70 -8.76 -6.15
N ASP A 75 -16.03 -9.66 -6.86
CA ASP A 75 -15.59 -10.96 -6.35
C ASP A 75 -14.24 -10.85 -5.63
N ALA A 76 -14.20 -11.27 -4.37
CA ALA A 76 -12.97 -11.33 -3.58
C ALA A 76 -11.95 -12.31 -4.17
N ASN A 77 -12.39 -13.35 -4.89
CA ASN A 77 -11.50 -14.31 -5.56
C ASN A 77 -10.97 -13.80 -6.90
N GLY A 78 -11.46 -12.64 -7.36
CA GLY A 78 -11.01 -12.00 -8.59
C GLY A 78 -9.65 -11.31 -8.46
N PHE A 79 -9.04 -11.26 -7.27
CA PHE A 79 -7.85 -10.45 -7.02
C PHE A 79 -6.56 -11.25 -6.88
N ILE A 80 -5.49 -10.77 -7.52
CA ILE A 80 -4.10 -11.15 -7.23
C ILE A 80 -3.30 -9.86 -7.01
N PHE A 81 -2.54 -9.82 -5.92
CA PHE A 81 -1.59 -8.74 -5.63
C PHE A 81 -0.19 -9.33 -5.54
N ALA A 82 0.74 -8.77 -6.29
CA ALA A 82 2.15 -9.12 -6.29
C ALA A 82 2.99 -7.89 -5.94
N GLY A 83 4.06 -8.10 -5.18
CA GLY A 83 4.97 -7.03 -4.79
C GLY A 83 6.08 -7.48 -3.86
N ASP A 84 6.93 -6.55 -3.48
CA ASP A 84 8.08 -6.76 -2.60
C ASP A 84 8.29 -5.54 -1.70
N THR A 85 8.13 -5.71 -0.38
CA THR A 85 8.30 -4.62 0.57
C THR A 85 9.75 -4.13 0.66
N CYS A 86 10.74 -4.97 0.36
CA CYS A 86 12.14 -4.58 0.30
C CYS A 86 12.44 -3.63 -0.88
N GLN A 87 11.51 -3.52 -1.83
CA GLN A 87 11.60 -2.62 -3.00
C GLN A 87 10.72 -1.37 -2.86
N THR A 88 10.18 -1.09 -1.66
CA THR A 88 9.37 0.11 -1.43
C THR A 88 10.25 1.36 -1.51
N ILE A 89 10.18 2.09 -2.62
CA ILE A 89 10.93 3.35 -2.84
C ILE A 89 10.09 4.61 -2.62
N ASN A 90 8.76 4.47 -2.53
CA ASN A 90 7.86 5.60 -2.38
C ASN A 90 7.75 6.01 -0.88
N PRO A 91 8.32 7.16 -0.45
CA PRO A 91 8.36 7.56 0.96
C PRO A 91 7.00 7.88 1.59
N GLY A 92 5.92 7.96 0.79
CA GLY A 92 4.54 8.11 1.27
C GLY A 92 3.76 6.80 1.40
N SER A 93 4.33 5.70 0.91
CA SER A 93 3.75 4.36 0.98
C SER A 93 4.25 3.66 2.26
N ALA A 94 3.49 3.76 3.35
CA ALA A 94 3.69 2.88 4.51
C ALA A 94 3.07 1.51 4.22
N PHE A 95 3.44 0.91 3.09
CA PHE A 95 2.90 -0.36 2.64
C PHE A 95 3.44 -1.50 3.49
N SER A 96 2.53 -2.38 3.88
CA SER A 96 2.84 -3.73 4.34
C SER A 96 1.76 -4.66 3.80
N PHE A 97 2.10 -5.91 3.57
CA PHE A 97 1.12 -6.89 3.15
C PHE A 97 0.03 -7.09 4.21
N ASP A 98 0.33 -6.90 5.50
CA ASP A 98 -0.70 -6.95 6.53
C ASP A 98 -1.68 -5.78 6.44
N ASN A 99 -1.21 -4.55 6.16
CA ASN A 99 -2.10 -3.42 5.91
C ASN A 99 -3.01 -3.70 4.68
N LEU A 100 -2.44 -4.25 3.60
CA LEU A 100 -3.21 -4.64 2.41
C LEU A 100 -4.27 -5.70 2.75
N ARG A 101 -3.91 -6.73 3.52
CA ARG A 101 -4.81 -7.80 3.96
C ARG A 101 -5.94 -7.26 4.84
N ASP A 102 -5.65 -6.32 5.73
CA ASP A 102 -6.64 -5.68 6.59
C ASP A 102 -7.60 -4.78 5.79
N MET A 103 -7.08 -4.00 4.83
CA MET A 103 -7.91 -3.25 3.88
C MET A 103 -8.83 -4.17 3.08
N PHE A 104 -8.29 -5.29 2.58
CA PHE A 104 -9.06 -6.28 1.82
C PHE A 104 -10.16 -6.92 2.68
N HIS A 105 -9.82 -7.31 3.91
CA HIS A 105 -10.78 -7.85 4.88
C HIS A 105 -11.88 -6.85 5.23
N SER A 106 -11.54 -5.56 5.40
CA SER A 106 -12.55 -4.52 5.64
C SER A 106 -13.56 -4.39 4.50
N ARG A 107 -13.19 -4.75 3.26
CA ARG A 107 -14.03 -4.61 2.07
C ARG A 107 -14.80 -5.87 1.71
N PHE A 108 -14.21 -7.04 1.92
CA PHE A 108 -14.75 -8.32 1.46
C PHE A 108 -15.02 -9.33 2.59
N SER A 109 -14.78 -8.96 3.85
CA SER A 109 -14.92 -9.86 5.02
C SER A 109 -14.11 -11.16 4.91
N THR A 110 -13.06 -11.15 4.09
CA THR A 110 -12.16 -12.27 3.84
C THR A 110 -10.73 -11.78 3.87
N ARG A 111 -9.79 -12.60 4.37
CA ARG A 111 -8.37 -12.23 4.40
C ARG A 111 -7.65 -13.02 3.29
N PRO A 112 -6.97 -12.37 2.34
CA PRO A 112 -6.35 -13.08 1.24
C PRO A 112 -5.19 -13.95 1.75
N LYS A 113 -5.00 -15.09 1.06
CA LYS A 113 -3.88 -15.99 1.31
C LYS A 113 -2.59 -15.34 0.83
N MET A 114 -1.54 -15.50 1.60
CA MET A 114 -0.20 -15.02 1.26
C MET A 114 0.59 -16.17 0.66
N PHE A 115 1.23 -15.93 -0.47
CA PHE A 115 2.13 -16.87 -1.11
C PHE A 115 3.46 -16.18 -1.33
N THR A 116 4.56 -16.83 -0.95
CA THR A 116 5.90 -16.25 -0.98
C THR A 116 6.76 -16.97 -2.01
N LEU A 117 7.37 -16.20 -2.92
CA LEU A 117 8.37 -16.71 -3.85
C LEU A 117 9.76 -16.59 -3.22
N SER A 118 10.32 -17.71 -2.74
CA SER A 118 11.60 -17.74 -2.04
C SER A 118 12.82 -17.97 -2.94
N THR A 119 12.60 -18.39 -4.20
CA THR A 119 13.69 -18.74 -5.12
C THR A 119 14.02 -17.57 -6.06
N ASN A 120 15.27 -17.12 -6.03
CA ASN A 120 15.77 -16.12 -6.97
C ASN A 120 16.28 -16.80 -8.26
N PHE A 121 15.69 -16.43 -9.40
CA PHE A 121 16.10 -16.93 -10.72
C PHE A 121 16.91 -15.93 -11.55
N ARG A 122 17.11 -14.70 -11.05
CA ARG A 122 17.68 -13.59 -11.84
C ARG A 122 19.19 -13.42 -11.61
N SER A 123 19.63 -13.56 -10.37
CA SER A 123 20.96 -13.14 -9.92
C SER A 123 21.80 -14.32 -9.46
N ARG A 124 23.12 -14.21 -9.56
CA ARG A 124 24.04 -15.21 -8.99
C ARG A 124 24.04 -15.17 -7.46
N SER A 125 24.38 -16.30 -6.85
CA SER A 125 24.43 -16.50 -5.40
C SER A 125 25.21 -15.42 -4.65
N GLY A 126 26.33 -14.94 -5.19
CA GLY A 126 27.11 -13.86 -4.56
C GLY A 126 26.32 -12.56 -4.37
N VAL A 127 25.53 -12.16 -5.37
CA VAL A 127 24.68 -10.94 -5.30
C VAL A 127 23.53 -11.16 -4.34
N VAL A 128 22.86 -12.32 -4.43
CA VAL A 128 21.73 -12.68 -3.54
C VAL A 128 22.18 -12.70 -2.08
N ASN A 129 23.36 -13.25 -1.78
CA ASN A 129 23.89 -13.32 -0.42
C ASN A 129 24.10 -11.93 0.20
N ILE A 130 24.60 -10.97 -0.59
CA ILE A 130 24.79 -9.59 -0.12
C ILE A 130 23.42 -8.93 0.10
N ALA A 131 22.50 -9.06 -0.86
CA ALA A 131 21.14 -8.52 -0.74
C ALA A 131 20.44 -9.05 0.52
N ASN A 132 20.48 -10.35 0.77
CA ASN A 132 19.89 -10.97 1.97
C ASN A 132 20.48 -10.41 3.27
N ARG A 133 21.79 -10.16 3.32
CA ARG A 133 22.44 -9.54 4.49
C ARG A 133 21.98 -8.09 4.71
N LEU A 134 21.80 -7.33 3.63
CA LEU A 134 21.30 -5.96 3.71
C LEU A 134 19.84 -5.93 4.20
N VAL A 135 18.98 -6.80 3.67
CA VAL A 135 17.58 -6.93 4.11
C VAL A 135 17.51 -7.31 5.59
N LYS A 136 18.36 -8.25 6.04
CA LYS A 136 18.45 -8.61 7.46
C LYS A 136 18.84 -7.41 8.33
N LEU A 137 19.87 -6.66 7.95
CA LEU A 137 20.28 -5.45 8.66
C LEU A 137 19.17 -4.38 8.69
N LEU A 138 18.45 -4.21 7.58
CA LEU A 138 17.31 -3.30 7.51
C LEU A 138 16.20 -3.71 8.49
N GLY A 139 15.87 -5.00 8.56
CA GLY A 139 14.87 -5.52 9.49
C GLY A 139 15.29 -5.41 10.97
N GLU A 140 16.58 -5.60 11.28
CA GLU A 140 17.11 -5.43 12.63
C GLU A 140 17.16 -3.95 13.06
N THR A 141 17.53 -3.06 12.14
CA THR A 141 17.68 -1.62 12.43
C THR A 141 16.33 -0.89 12.40
N PHE A 142 15.43 -1.29 11.51
CA PHE A 142 14.12 -0.68 11.29
C PHE A 142 13.03 -1.77 11.24
N PRO A 143 12.58 -2.32 12.39
CA PRO A 143 11.69 -3.49 12.42
C PRO A 143 10.32 -3.36 11.75
N ARG A 144 9.94 -2.15 11.32
CA ARG A 144 8.67 -1.85 10.66
C ARG A 144 8.83 -1.38 9.20
N SER A 145 10.04 -1.46 8.64
CA SER A 145 10.31 -1.01 7.26
C SER A 145 10.10 -2.10 6.20
N VAL A 146 10.23 -3.37 6.58
CA VAL A 146 10.14 -4.52 5.66
C VAL A 146 9.32 -5.63 6.31
N ASP A 147 8.50 -6.30 5.49
CA ASP A 147 7.79 -7.49 5.95
C ASP A 147 8.78 -8.64 6.08
N GLN A 148 8.76 -9.31 7.22
CA GLN A 148 9.57 -10.51 7.44
C GLN A 148 8.92 -11.67 6.70
N LEU A 149 9.64 -12.25 5.75
CA LEU A 149 9.21 -13.49 5.12
C LEU A 149 9.16 -14.57 6.20
N ARG A 150 8.01 -15.24 6.32
CA ARG A 150 7.91 -16.45 7.13
C ARG A 150 8.71 -17.54 6.46
N ASP A 151 9.43 -18.34 7.26
CA ASP A 151 10.14 -19.49 6.72
C ASP A 151 9.17 -20.40 5.96
N PRO A 152 9.51 -20.85 4.74
CA PRO A 152 8.64 -21.72 3.96
C PRO A 152 8.22 -22.98 4.73
N GLU A 153 9.07 -23.48 5.62
CA GLU A 153 8.86 -24.67 6.46
C GLU A 153 7.91 -24.42 7.66
N SER A 154 7.49 -23.18 7.89
CA SER A 154 6.57 -22.80 8.97
C SER A 154 5.11 -22.67 8.54
N GLN A 155 4.79 -23.11 7.31
CA GLN A 155 3.44 -23.03 6.72
C GLN A 155 2.71 -24.37 6.60
N ASP A 156 3.25 -25.43 7.19
CA ASP A 156 2.60 -26.75 7.33
C ASP A 156 1.97 -26.93 8.72
#